data_AF-A0A4Q6GLU3-F1
#
_entry.id   AF-A0A4Q6GLU3-F1
#
_cell.length_a   1.000
_cell.length_b   1.000
_cell.length_c   1.000
_cell.angle_alpha   90.00
_cell.angle_beta   90.00
_cell.angle_gamma   90.00
#
_symmetry.space_group_name_H-M   'P 1'
#
loop_
_entity.id
_entity.type
_entity.pdbx_description
1 polymer ?
#
loop_
_entity_poly.entity_id
_entity_poly.type
_entity_poly.pdbx_seq_one_letter_code
_entity_poly.pdbx_strand_id
1 'polypeptide(L)' 'MSKVWFITGAGRGIGAEIAHAALAAGDRVVAAGR' A
#
# COMPACT_ATOMS: atom_id res chain seq x y z
N MET A 1 -14.68 -9.62 -1.04
CA MET A 1 -14.08 -9.22 0.25
C MET A 1 -12.84 -8.40 -0.06
N SER A 2 -12.72 -7.15 0.39
CA SER A 2 -11.53 -6.29 0.14
C SER A 2 -10.43 -6.60 1.17
N LYS A 3 -9.22 -6.95 0.71
CA LYS A 3 -8.08 -7.29 1.59
C LYS A 3 -7.54 -6.02 2.24
N VAL A 4 -6.87 -6.20 3.39
CA VAL A 4 -6.19 -5.09 4.08
C VAL A 4 -4.70 -5.38 4.10
N TRP A 5 -3.90 -4.46 3.55
CA TRP A 5 -2.45 -4.55 3.47
C TRP A 5 -1.80 -3.64 4.50
N PHE A 6 -0.79 -4.14 5.21
CA PHE A 6 0.11 -3.30 5.99
C PHE A 6 1.44 -3.19 5.26
N ILE A 7 1.77 -1.99 4.79
CA ILE A 7 2.94 -1.74 3.95
C ILE A 7 3.88 -0.80 4.67
N THR A 8 5.09 -1.26 4.96
CA THR A 8 6.18 -0.45 5.52
C THR A 8 7.08 0.09 4.41
N GLY A 9 7.77 1.21 4.66
CA GLY A 9 8.59 1.87 3.64
C GLY A 9 7.76 2.49 2.50
N ALA A 10 6.47 2.79 2.74
CA ALA A 10 5.54 3.29 1.73
C ALA A 10 5.72 4.77 1.36
N GLY A 11 6.77 5.44 1.87
CA GLY A 11 7.00 6.87 1.62
C GLY A 11 7.55 7.20 0.23
N ARG A 12 8.16 6.22 -0.47
CA ARG A 12 8.69 6.36 -1.84
C ARG A 12 9.08 5.01 -2.44
N GLY A 13 9.39 5.01 -3.73
CA GLY A 13 9.93 3.84 -4.43
C GLY A 13 8.95 2.68 -4.41
N ILE A 14 9.48 1.45 -4.32
CA ILE A 14 8.68 0.22 -4.46
C ILE A 14 7.55 0.15 -3.42
N GLY A 15 7.78 0.58 -2.18
CA GLY A 15 6.74 0.56 -1.15
C GLY A 15 5.53 1.45 -1.50
N ALA A 16 5.78 2.61 -2.11
CA ALA A 16 4.72 3.50 -2.59
C ALA A 16 3.97 2.88 -3.78
N GLU A 17 4.69 2.32 -4.76
CA GLU A 17 4.08 1.68 -5.92
C GLU A 17 3.22 0.46 -5.56
N ILE A 18 3.65 -0.35 -4.58
CA ILE A 18 2.83 -1.46 -4.07
C ILE A 18 1.55 -0.94 -3.42
N ALA A 19 1.64 0.14 -2.63
CA ALA A 19 0.46 0.75 -2.02
C ALA A 19 -0.52 1.26 -3.08
N HIS A 20 -0.03 1.92 -4.12
CA HIS A 20 -0.85 2.37 -5.25
C HIS A 20 -1.49 1.20 -6.00
N ALA A 21 -0.74 0.13 -6.27
CA ALA A 21 -1.27 -1.05 -6.95
C ALA A 21 -2.38 -1.75 -6.14
N ALA A 22 -2.19 -1.90 -4.82
CA ALA A 22 -3.20 -2.48 -3.94
C ALA A 22 -4.48 -1.63 -3.90
N LEU A 23 -4.35 -0.30 -3.82
CA LEU A 23 -5.49 0.62 -3.89
C LEU A 23 -6.22 0.52 -5.23
N ALA A 24 -5.48 0.46 -6.35
CA ALA A 24 -6.06 0.32 -7.70
C ALA A 24 -6.82 -1.02 -7.87
N ALA A 25 -6.39 -2.06 -7.16
CA ALA A 25 -7.08 -3.36 -7.12
C ALA A 25 -8.35 -3.35 -6.23
N GLY A 26 -8.66 -2.25 -5.56
CA GLY A 26 -9.81 -2.13 -4.64
C GLY A 26 -9.54 -2.69 -3.24
N ASP A 27 -8.29 -2.97 -2.90
CA ASP A 27 -7.88 -3.32 -1.55
C ASP A 27 -7.68 -2.08 -0.68
N ARG A 28 -7.65 -2.28 0.63
CA ARG A 28 -7.37 -1.23 1.62
C ARG A 28 -5.93 -1.32 2.06
N VAL A 29 -5.30 -0.17 2.31
CA VAL A 29 -3.88 -0.09 2.67
C VAL A 29 -3.70 0.73 3.95
N VAL A 30 -2.90 0.20 4.87
CA VAL A 30 -2.26 0.93 5.96
C VAL A 30 -0.80 1.14 5.58
N ALA A 31 -0.45 2.37 5.21
CA ALA A 31 0.88 2.74 4.74
C ALA A 31 1.70 3.39 5.87
N ALA A 32 2.89 2.86 6.12
CA ALA A 32 3.85 3.41 7.08
C ALA A 32 5.14 3.83 6.36
N GLY A 33 5.59 5.07 6.60
CA GLY A 33 6.80 5.67 6.03
C GLY A 33 7.53 6.54 7.05
N ARG A 34 8.72 7.03 6.70
CA ARG A 34 9.47 8.05 7.44
C ARG A 34 9.48 9.36 6.65
#